data_AF-A0A7X4I802-F1
#
_entry.id   AF-A0A7X4I802-F1
#
_cell.length_a   1.000
_cell.length_b   1.000
_cell.length_c   1.000
_cell.angle_alpha   90.00
_cell.angle_beta   90.00
_cell.angle_gamma   90.00
#
_symmetry.space_group_name_H-M   'P 1'
#
loop_
_entity.id
_entity.type
_entity.pdbx_description
1 polymer ?
#
loop_
_entity_poly.entity_id
_entity_poly.type
_entity_poly.pdbx_seq_one_letter_code
_entity_poly.pdbx_strand_id
1 'polypeptide(L)'
;MKGKEDSGVDYMKIFQAIGDELSYKDILQLDGAYSVAHINYGESPLFNNIDGRNIAKNSRKNSLSSRGHIDDVLGSLDAFNGTEQGYKKADRIELWKFYWLEYINAFDQLTHVLPKSVVTVYIGRQAIELGFKYLLVQKNVVEKDLKTHNLKELADLLWSKYSINKKYMEYVTSFCDSYCRMIEGENPEYFRYPEYNKSAYFAGNQLDIKWLSYNFALIILKLLHLAGLDNIFE
;
A
#
# COMPACT_ATOMS: atom_id res chain seq x y z
N MET A 1 11.94 -42.82 -36.37
CA MET A 1 10.96 -41.71 -36.29
C MET A 1 11.58 -40.63 -35.41
N LYS A 2 12.10 -39.56 -36.01
CA LYS A 2 12.57 -38.38 -35.26
C LYS A 2 11.37 -37.73 -34.59
N GLY A 3 11.51 -37.45 -33.30
CA GLY A 3 10.48 -36.77 -32.51
C GLY A 3 10.08 -35.47 -33.18
N LYS A 4 8.77 -35.21 -33.24
CA LYS A 4 8.29 -33.85 -33.33
C LYS A 4 8.61 -33.22 -31.99
N GLU A 5 9.73 -32.51 -31.90
CA GLU A 5 9.84 -31.46 -30.89
C GLU A 5 8.73 -30.46 -31.19
N ASP A 6 7.83 -30.36 -30.24
CA ASP A 6 6.74 -29.41 -30.22
C ASP A 6 7.38 -28.01 -30.24
N SER A 7 7.45 -27.38 -31.42
CA SER A 7 7.90 -26.00 -31.59
C SER A 7 6.81 -25.01 -31.15
N GLY A 8 6.10 -25.35 -30.07
CA GLY A 8 5.04 -24.56 -29.46
C GLY A 8 5.69 -23.46 -28.64
N VAL A 9 5.46 -22.23 -29.05
CA VAL A 9 5.96 -21.03 -28.39
C VAL A 9 5.40 -20.95 -26.96
N ASP A 10 6.27 -21.11 -25.96
CA ASP A 10 5.99 -21.22 -24.51
C ASP A 10 5.77 -19.85 -23.81
N TYR A 11 5.42 -18.80 -24.55
CA TYR A 11 5.20 -17.48 -23.95
C TYR A 11 3.77 -17.37 -23.40
N MET A 12 3.66 -17.00 -22.12
CA MET A 12 2.37 -16.66 -21.53
C MET A 12 1.92 -15.28 -22.01
N LYS A 13 0.67 -15.14 -22.44
CA LYS A 13 0.10 -13.86 -22.93
C LYS A 13 -0.30 -12.89 -21.81
N ILE A 14 0.32 -13.00 -20.63
CA ILE A 14 0.09 -12.14 -19.47
C ILE A 14 1.41 -11.44 -19.14
N PHE A 15 1.34 -10.26 -18.51
CA PHE A 15 2.52 -9.43 -18.20
C PHE A 15 3.26 -8.84 -19.42
N GLN A 16 2.59 -8.71 -20.57
CA GLN A 16 3.17 -8.12 -21.78
C GLN A 16 3.69 -6.69 -21.56
N ALA A 17 3.10 -5.95 -20.63
CA ALA A 17 3.59 -4.62 -20.24
C ALA A 17 5.01 -4.63 -19.62
N ILE A 18 5.47 -5.80 -19.14
CA ILE A 18 6.80 -6.00 -18.54
C ILE A 18 7.78 -6.58 -19.58
N GLY A 19 7.28 -7.33 -20.56
CA GLY A 19 8.07 -7.84 -21.69
C GLY A 19 7.26 -8.81 -22.55
N ASP A 20 7.52 -8.79 -23.86
CA ASP A 20 6.77 -9.60 -24.84
C ASP A 20 7.18 -11.08 -24.88
N GLU A 21 8.30 -11.44 -24.23
CA GLU A 21 8.93 -12.77 -24.33
C GLU A 21 9.17 -13.43 -22.96
N LEU A 22 8.45 -13.02 -21.91
CA LEU A 22 8.59 -13.65 -20.58
C LEU A 22 8.26 -15.15 -20.64
N SER A 23 9.23 -15.98 -20.26
CA SER A 23 9.11 -17.44 -20.21
C SER A 23 9.27 -17.95 -18.79
N TYR A 24 8.51 -18.99 -18.44
CA TYR A 24 8.70 -19.70 -17.17
C TYR A 24 10.05 -20.42 -17.06
N LYS A 25 10.78 -20.51 -18.19
CA LYS A 25 12.13 -21.10 -18.28
C LYS A 25 13.24 -20.06 -18.04
N ASP A 26 12.92 -18.77 -18.00
CA ASP A 26 13.91 -17.73 -17.78
C ASP A 26 14.58 -17.90 -16.41
N ILE A 27 15.90 -17.69 -16.36
CA ILE A 27 16.65 -17.74 -15.10
C ILE A 27 16.26 -16.53 -14.26
N LEU A 28 15.83 -16.77 -13.02
CA LEU A 28 15.49 -15.71 -12.09
C LEU A 28 16.72 -14.83 -11.77
N GLN A 29 16.56 -13.53 -11.93
CA GLN A 29 17.57 -12.52 -11.56
C GLN A 29 17.58 -12.32 -10.04
N LEU A 30 18.40 -13.12 -9.34
CA LEU A 30 18.47 -13.15 -7.87
C LEU A 30 18.96 -11.84 -7.26
N ASP A 31 19.82 -11.11 -7.96
CA ASP A 31 20.30 -9.76 -7.58
C ASP A 31 19.14 -8.77 -7.39
N GLY A 32 18.03 -8.94 -8.10
CA GLY A 32 16.79 -8.19 -7.91
C GLY A 32 16.16 -8.31 -6.50
N ALA A 33 16.55 -9.28 -5.68
CA ALA A 33 16.10 -9.39 -4.29
C ALA A 33 16.94 -8.56 -3.30
N TYR A 34 18.11 -8.07 -3.70
CA TYR A 34 19.03 -7.37 -2.80
C TYR A 34 18.92 -5.85 -2.97
N SER A 35 18.49 -5.15 -1.91
CA SER A 35 18.32 -3.70 -1.95
C SER A 35 19.58 -2.92 -2.34
N VAL A 36 20.77 -3.47 -2.09
CA VAL A 36 22.06 -2.89 -2.52
C VAL A 36 22.19 -2.85 -4.04
N ALA A 37 21.78 -3.91 -4.74
CA ALA A 37 21.89 -3.98 -6.20
C ALA A 37 21.06 -2.87 -6.87
N HIS A 38 19.88 -2.57 -6.31
CA HIS A 38 19.00 -1.50 -6.78
C HIS A 38 19.60 -0.10 -6.70
N ILE A 39 20.57 0.15 -5.81
CA ILE A 39 21.29 1.44 -5.77
C ILE A 39 22.01 1.71 -7.09
N ASN A 40 22.59 0.68 -7.70
CA ASN A 40 23.35 0.79 -8.94
C ASN A 40 22.46 0.84 -10.18
N TYR A 41 21.23 0.33 -10.11
CA TYR A 41 20.26 0.43 -11.21
C TYR A 41 19.80 1.87 -11.45
N GLY A 42 19.95 2.76 -10.46
CA GLY A 42 19.62 4.17 -10.61
C GLY A 42 18.11 4.44 -10.66
N GLU A 43 17.28 3.43 -10.39
CA GLU A 43 15.82 3.50 -10.39
C GLU A 43 15.25 3.59 -8.97
N SER A 44 14.06 4.16 -8.84
CA SER A 44 13.35 4.26 -7.56
C SER A 44 11.84 4.22 -7.77
N PRO A 45 11.05 3.68 -6.81
CA PRO A 45 9.60 3.75 -6.89
C PRO A 45 9.09 5.18 -6.95
N LEU A 46 7.99 5.37 -7.67
CA LEU A 46 7.21 6.60 -7.64
C LEU A 46 6.10 6.47 -6.59
N PHE A 47 5.88 7.52 -5.81
CA PHE A 47 4.75 7.64 -4.89
C PHE A 47 3.94 8.87 -5.27
N ASN A 48 2.78 8.64 -5.88
CA ASN A 48 1.94 9.67 -6.47
C ASN A 48 2.76 10.60 -7.40
N ASN A 49 3.48 10.00 -8.35
CA ASN A 49 4.41 10.65 -9.29
C ASN A 49 5.65 11.33 -8.67
N ILE A 50 5.90 11.17 -7.37
CA ILE A 50 7.10 11.67 -6.73
C ILE A 50 8.14 10.56 -6.60
N ASP A 51 9.35 10.80 -7.13
CA ASP A 51 10.49 9.90 -6.98
C ASP A 51 10.82 9.68 -5.49
N GLY A 52 10.84 8.42 -5.07
CA GLY A 52 11.10 8.00 -3.70
C GLY A 52 12.44 8.47 -3.13
N ARG A 53 13.43 8.78 -3.97
CA ARG A 53 14.73 9.38 -3.56
C ARG A 53 14.59 10.80 -3.04
N ASN A 54 13.55 11.51 -3.47
CA ASN A 54 13.30 12.89 -3.08
C ASN A 54 12.47 13.01 -1.81
N ILE A 55 11.74 11.96 -1.42
CA ILE A 55 10.95 11.92 -0.18
C ILE A 55 11.87 11.66 1.00
N ALA A 56 11.78 12.46 2.07
CA ALA A 56 12.58 12.27 3.29
C ALA A 56 14.11 12.21 3.05
N LYS A 57 14.60 12.76 1.93
CA LYS A 57 16.01 12.70 1.51
C LYS A 57 16.99 13.14 2.59
N ASN A 58 16.62 14.15 3.35
CA ASN A 58 17.46 14.75 4.39
C ASN A 58 17.71 13.84 5.60
N SER A 59 16.89 12.79 5.79
CA SER A 59 17.09 11.81 6.85
C SER A 59 18.01 10.65 6.45
N ARG A 60 18.32 10.46 5.17
CA ARG A 60 19.08 9.28 4.68
C ARG A 60 20.60 9.44 4.68
N LYS A 61 21.14 10.60 5.05
CA LYS A 61 22.52 11.08 4.77
C LYS A 61 23.69 10.13 5.07
N ASN A 62 23.52 9.15 5.95
CA ASN A 62 24.61 8.26 6.38
C ASN A 62 24.36 6.78 6.07
N SER A 63 23.23 6.41 5.44
CA SER A 63 22.93 5.01 5.09
C SER A 63 23.31 4.70 3.64
N LEU A 64 23.38 3.41 3.31
CA LEU A 64 23.70 2.96 1.95
C LEU A 64 22.70 3.49 0.92
N SER A 65 21.42 3.68 1.28
CA SER A 65 20.42 4.30 0.38
C SER A 65 20.69 5.76 0.01
N SER A 66 21.61 6.45 0.69
CA SER A 66 22.05 7.80 0.27
C SER A 66 23.15 7.80 -0.79
N ARG A 67 23.76 6.64 -1.05
CA ARG A 67 24.78 6.50 -2.10
C ARG A 67 24.09 6.44 -3.45
N GLY A 68 24.71 7.03 -4.47
CA GLY A 68 24.28 6.89 -5.86
C GLY A 68 24.90 5.68 -6.56
N HIS A 69 25.90 5.04 -5.95
CA HIS A 69 26.60 3.88 -6.48
C HIS A 69 27.32 3.11 -5.36
N ILE A 70 27.48 1.80 -5.54
CA ILE A 70 28.18 0.86 -4.67
C ILE A 70 29.19 0.06 -5.51
N ASP A 71 30.48 0.21 -5.20
CA ASP A 71 31.56 -0.48 -5.93
C ASP A 71 31.60 -1.98 -5.58
N ASP A 72 31.54 -2.34 -4.29
CA ASP A 72 31.54 -3.73 -3.82
C ASP A 72 30.14 -4.18 -3.41
N VAL A 73 29.31 -4.52 -4.40
CA VAL A 73 27.93 -4.99 -4.19
C VAL A 73 27.92 -6.30 -3.42
N LEU A 74 28.78 -7.27 -3.79
CA LEU A 74 28.82 -8.59 -3.18
C LEU A 74 29.19 -8.53 -1.70
N GLY A 75 30.23 -7.76 -1.35
CA GLY A 75 30.63 -7.54 0.04
C GLY A 75 29.62 -6.73 0.85
N SER A 76 28.65 -6.07 0.18
CA SER A 76 27.63 -5.24 0.83
C SER A 76 26.25 -5.89 0.92
N LEU A 77 26.02 -7.07 0.33
CA LEU A 77 24.68 -7.69 0.24
C LEU A 77 23.99 -7.79 1.61
N ASP A 78 24.71 -8.23 2.63
CA ASP A 78 24.20 -8.38 3.99
C ASP A 78 24.30 -7.09 4.84
N ALA A 79 25.00 -6.07 4.33
CA ALA A 79 25.22 -4.80 5.02
C ALA A 79 24.04 -3.84 4.91
N PHE A 80 23.08 -4.11 4.02
CA PHE A 80 21.90 -3.28 3.81
C PHE A 80 20.63 -4.12 3.69
N ASN A 81 19.72 -3.91 4.63
CA ASN A 81 18.31 -4.17 4.39
C ASN A 81 17.70 -2.87 3.82
N GLY A 82 16.77 -2.94 2.86
CA GLY A 82 16.10 -1.80 2.25
C GLY A 82 15.20 -0.97 3.19
N THR A 83 15.48 -0.99 4.48
CA THR A 83 14.74 -0.33 5.55
C THR A 83 15.61 0.67 6.29
N GLU A 84 15.08 1.86 6.52
CA GLU A 84 15.80 2.97 7.15
C GLU A 84 15.23 3.30 8.53
N GLN A 85 16.13 3.55 9.48
CA GLN A 85 15.78 3.94 10.84
C GLN A 85 16.12 5.41 11.11
N GLY A 86 15.55 5.98 12.17
CA GLY A 86 15.95 7.30 12.64
C GLY A 86 15.42 8.49 11.82
N TYR A 87 14.38 8.29 10.99
CA TYR A 87 13.74 9.39 10.27
C TYR A 87 13.23 10.47 11.23
N LYS A 88 13.52 11.74 10.89
CA LYS A 88 12.96 12.90 11.59
C LYS A 88 11.43 12.91 11.47
N LYS A 89 10.73 13.50 12.46
CA LYS A 89 9.27 13.54 12.47
C LYS A 89 8.66 14.13 11.19
N ALA A 90 9.17 15.26 10.72
CA ALA A 90 8.66 15.91 9.50
C ALA A 90 8.78 14.99 8.27
N ASP A 91 9.95 14.37 8.12
CA ASP A 91 10.25 13.42 7.05
C ASP A 91 9.38 12.16 7.14
N ARG A 92 9.09 11.67 8.36
CA ARG A 92 8.12 10.58 8.56
C ARG A 92 6.73 10.97 8.09
N ILE A 93 6.23 12.14 8.49
CA ILE A 93 4.92 12.64 8.06
C ILE A 93 4.85 12.73 6.54
N GLU A 94 5.90 13.24 5.90
CA GLU A 94 6.00 13.33 4.44
C GLU A 94 5.95 11.95 3.78
N LEU A 95 6.71 10.97 4.30
CA LEU A 95 6.64 9.58 3.82
C LEU A 95 5.22 9.02 3.91
N TRP A 96 4.58 9.13 5.08
CA TRP A 96 3.20 8.66 5.28
C TRP A 96 2.23 9.34 4.32
N LYS A 97 2.40 10.65 4.05
CA LYS A 97 1.58 11.39 3.09
C LYS A 97 1.68 10.76 1.69
N PHE A 98 2.89 10.63 1.16
CA PHE A 98 3.06 10.16 -0.22
C PHE A 98 2.70 8.67 -0.39
N TYR A 99 2.98 7.84 0.62
CA TYR A 99 2.49 6.46 0.64
C TYR A 99 0.96 6.40 0.61
N TRP A 100 0.28 7.23 1.42
CA TRP A 100 -1.17 7.28 1.42
C TRP A 100 -1.71 7.74 0.07
N LEU A 101 -1.17 8.82 -0.51
CA LEU A 101 -1.59 9.34 -1.81
C LEU A 101 -1.41 8.32 -2.94
N GLU A 102 -0.33 7.54 -2.93
CA GLU A 102 -0.12 6.47 -3.90
C GLU A 102 -1.23 5.40 -3.83
N TYR A 103 -1.63 5.00 -2.62
CA TYR A 103 -2.74 4.06 -2.46
C TYR A 103 -4.10 4.63 -2.88
N ILE A 104 -4.32 5.93 -2.70
CA ILE A 104 -5.52 6.61 -3.22
C ILE A 104 -5.52 6.57 -4.75
N ASN A 105 -4.40 6.93 -5.39
CA ASN A 105 -4.25 6.90 -6.84
C ASN A 105 -4.46 5.47 -7.40
N ALA A 106 -3.84 4.46 -6.80
CA ALA A 106 -4.02 3.07 -7.19
C ALA A 106 -5.47 2.60 -7.00
N PHE A 107 -6.12 2.97 -5.89
CA PHE A 107 -7.52 2.66 -5.64
C PHE A 107 -8.42 3.28 -6.72
N ASP A 108 -8.23 4.57 -7.02
CA ASP A 108 -9.00 5.31 -8.02
C ASP A 108 -8.93 4.62 -9.39
N GLN A 109 -7.72 4.33 -9.88
CA GLN A 109 -7.52 3.61 -11.14
C GLN A 109 -8.18 2.23 -11.15
N LEU A 110 -8.09 1.48 -10.05
CA LEU A 110 -8.73 0.17 -9.92
C LEU A 110 -10.26 0.26 -9.91
N THR A 111 -10.85 1.36 -9.47
CA THR A 111 -12.30 1.55 -9.57
C THR A 111 -12.77 1.66 -11.03
N HIS A 112 -11.90 2.08 -11.95
CA HIS A 112 -12.19 2.12 -13.38
C HIS A 112 -11.92 0.78 -14.06
N VAL A 113 -10.77 0.16 -13.78
CA VAL A 113 -10.32 -1.03 -14.51
C VAL A 113 -10.95 -2.31 -13.96
N LEU A 114 -11.11 -2.40 -12.63
CA LEU A 114 -11.60 -3.58 -11.92
C LEU A 114 -12.70 -3.24 -10.88
N PRO A 115 -13.81 -2.58 -11.27
CA PRO A 115 -14.81 -2.04 -10.34
C PRO A 115 -15.54 -3.06 -9.45
N LYS A 116 -15.40 -4.36 -9.74
CA LYS A 116 -16.06 -5.46 -8.99
C LYS A 116 -15.06 -6.41 -8.33
N SER A 117 -13.77 -6.07 -8.35
CA SER A 117 -12.72 -6.94 -7.81
C SER A 117 -12.57 -6.78 -6.30
N VAL A 118 -12.36 -7.90 -5.59
CA VAL A 118 -11.95 -7.90 -4.17
C VAL A 118 -10.63 -7.16 -3.97
N VAL A 119 -9.74 -7.14 -4.97
CA VAL A 119 -8.48 -6.40 -4.94
C VAL A 119 -8.73 -4.90 -4.87
N THR A 120 -9.71 -4.39 -5.62
CA THR A 120 -10.08 -2.96 -5.61
C THR A 120 -10.52 -2.52 -4.21
N VAL A 121 -11.34 -3.33 -3.55
CA VAL A 121 -11.77 -3.07 -2.17
C VAL A 121 -10.61 -3.20 -1.20
N TYR A 122 -9.75 -4.20 -1.35
CA TYR A 122 -8.57 -4.36 -0.52
C TYR A 122 -7.68 -3.11 -0.55
N ILE A 123 -7.38 -2.58 -1.74
CA ILE A 123 -6.57 -1.36 -1.90
C ILE A 123 -7.29 -0.14 -1.32
N GLY A 124 -8.59 0.05 -1.56
CA GLY A 124 -9.36 1.15 -0.96
C GLY A 124 -9.40 1.09 0.57
N ARG A 125 -9.51 -0.12 1.14
CA ARG A 125 -9.43 -0.36 2.58
C ARG A 125 -8.05 -0.02 3.15
N GLN A 126 -6.97 -0.37 2.44
CA GLN A 126 -5.61 0.03 2.81
C GLN A 126 -5.43 1.54 2.75
N ALA A 127 -5.99 2.21 1.73
CA ALA A 127 -5.95 3.67 1.64
C ALA A 127 -6.64 4.35 2.84
N ILE A 128 -7.74 3.79 3.37
CA ILE A 128 -8.37 4.30 4.60
C ILE A 128 -7.44 4.12 5.81
N GLU A 129 -6.88 2.92 6.00
CA GLU A 129 -5.95 2.64 7.11
C GLU A 129 -4.76 3.60 7.09
N LEU A 130 -4.13 3.78 5.92
CA LEU A 130 -3.01 4.70 5.74
C LEU A 130 -3.42 6.14 6.04
N GLY A 131 -4.61 6.57 5.64
CA GLY A 131 -5.14 7.89 5.95
C GLY A 131 -5.32 8.14 7.44
N PHE A 132 -5.90 7.17 8.17
CA PHE A 132 -5.97 7.23 9.63
C PHE A 132 -4.58 7.30 10.25
N LYS A 133 -3.65 6.41 9.86
CA LYS A 133 -2.30 6.38 10.42
C LYS A 133 -1.52 7.65 10.12
N TYR A 134 -1.61 8.19 8.90
CA TYR A 134 -1.00 9.48 8.53
C TYR A 134 -1.45 10.61 9.47
N LEU A 135 -2.75 10.78 9.66
CA LEU A 135 -3.31 11.79 10.57
C LEU A 135 -2.89 11.58 12.03
N LEU A 136 -2.81 10.32 12.48
CA LEU A 136 -2.35 9.99 13.83
C LEU A 136 -0.85 10.26 14.03
N VAL A 137 -0.02 9.99 13.02
CA VAL A 137 1.42 10.34 13.03
C VAL A 137 1.60 11.86 13.16
N GLN A 138 0.79 12.67 12.50
CA GLN A 138 0.82 14.13 12.67
C GLN A 138 0.59 14.54 14.14
N LYS A 139 -0.29 13.82 14.85
CA LYS A 139 -0.61 14.03 16.28
C LYS A 139 0.36 13.36 17.26
N ASN A 140 1.52 12.89 16.82
CA ASN A 140 2.53 12.22 17.68
C ASN A 140 1.98 10.97 18.40
N VAL A 141 1.07 10.24 17.78
CA VAL A 141 0.66 8.94 18.33
C VAL A 141 1.85 7.98 18.31
N VAL A 142 2.00 7.20 19.38
CA VAL A 142 3.13 6.27 19.53
C VAL A 142 3.01 5.12 18.55
N GLU A 143 4.14 4.63 18.05
CA GLU A 143 4.17 3.62 16.98
C GLU A 143 3.43 2.33 17.35
N LYS A 144 3.48 1.91 18.61
CA LYS A 144 2.77 0.72 19.09
C LYS A 144 1.27 0.78 18.77
N ASP A 145 0.65 1.94 18.95
CA ASP A 145 -0.79 2.13 18.71
C ASP A 145 -1.11 2.22 17.22
N LEU A 146 -0.13 2.52 16.38
CA LEU A 146 -0.25 2.54 14.92
C LEU A 146 -0.07 1.16 14.29
N LYS A 147 0.32 0.13 15.06
CA LYS A 147 0.53 -1.23 14.52
C LYS A 147 -0.76 -2.02 14.32
N THR A 148 -1.88 -1.58 14.91
CA THR A 148 -3.16 -2.20 14.63
C THR A 148 -3.53 -1.98 13.16
N HIS A 149 -4.22 -2.98 12.60
CA HIS A 149 -4.85 -2.89 11.29
C HIS A 149 -6.36 -2.70 11.42
N ASN A 150 -6.94 -2.80 12.63
CA ASN A 150 -8.38 -2.67 12.80
C ASN A 150 -8.85 -1.22 12.52
N LEU A 151 -9.73 -1.05 11.53
CA LEU A 151 -10.19 0.29 11.13
C LEU A 151 -10.99 0.99 12.22
N LYS A 152 -11.75 0.25 13.01
CA LYS A 152 -12.52 0.80 14.14
C LYS A 152 -11.59 1.32 15.22
N GLU A 153 -10.58 0.57 15.62
CA GLU A 153 -9.59 1.02 16.60
C GLU A 153 -8.86 2.29 16.14
N LEU A 154 -8.45 2.34 14.87
CA LEU A 154 -7.80 3.51 14.28
C LEU A 154 -8.74 4.72 14.23
N ALA A 155 -10.00 4.51 13.84
CA ALA A 155 -11.01 5.57 13.79
C ALA A 155 -11.30 6.12 15.19
N ASP A 156 -11.49 5.29 16.21
CA ASP A 156 -11.74 5.74 17.57
C ASP A 156 -10.55 6.52 18.15
N LEU A 157 -9.33 6.05 17.88
CA LEU A 157 -8.12 6.76 18.25
C LEU A 157 -8.02 8.12 17.55
N LEU A 158 -8.36 8.20 16.26
CA LEU A 158 -8.38 9.45 15.51
C LEU A 158 -9.38 10.43 16.10
N TRP A 159 -10.60 9.99 16.38
CA TRP A 159 -11.65 10.80 16.99
C TRP A 159 -11.22 11.38 18.33
N SER A 160 -10.60 10.54 19.17
CA SER A 160 -10.04 10.97 20.45
C SER A 160 -8.95 12.04 20.27
N LYS A 161 -8.01 11.85 19.33
CA LYS A 161 -6.87 12.77 19.13
C LYS A 161 -7.21 14.08 18.42
N TYR A 162 -8.23 14.09 17.57
CA TYR A 162 -8.67 15.28 16.84
C TYR A 162 -9.91 15.95 17.43
N SER A 163 -10.57 15.33 18.42
CA SER A 163 -11.83 15.81 18.99
C SER A 163 -12.88 16.13 17.92
N ILE A 164 -13.04 15.19 16.98
CA ILE A 164 -13.85 15.39 15.77
C ILE A 164 -15.33 15.52 16.14
N ASN A 165 -15.92 16.67 15.81
CA ASN A 165 -17.33 17.00 16.02
C ASN A 165 -18.02 17.55 14.75
N LYS A 166 -17.41 17.36 13.58
CA LYS A 166 -17.89 17.91 12.32
C LYS A 166 -18.92 16.98 11.67
N LYS A 167 -20.04 17.55 11.22
CA LYS A 167 -21.14 16.81 10.56
C LYS A 167 -20.68 15.99 9.35
N TYR A 168 -19.74 16.49 8.55
CA TYR A 168 -19.26 15.73 7.39
C TYR A 168 -18.51 14.44 7.78
N MET A 169 -18.03 14.32 9.02
CA MET A 169 -17.36 13.11 9.54
C MET A 169 -18.35 12.11 10.16
N GLU A 170 -19.64 12.44 10.20
CA GLU A 170 -20.67 11.57 10.79
C GLU A 170 -20.67 10.19 10.12
N TYR A 171 -20.97 9.17 10.94
CA TYR A 171 -20.99 7.75 10.58
C TYR A 171 -19.67 7.06 10.22
N VAL A 172 -18.54 7.77 10.07
CA VAL A 172 -17.26 7.11 9.72
C VAL A 172 -16.87 6.05 10.76
N THR A 173 -16.90 6.38 12.05
CA THR A 173 -16.57 5.42 13.13
C THR A 173 -17.57 4.25 13.19
N SER A 174 -18.86 4.52 13.03
CA SER A 174 -19.92 3.49 13.01
C SER A 174 -19.84 2.59 11.78
N PHE A 175 -19.44 3.15 10.64
CA PHE A 175 -19.19 2.40 9.42
C PHE A 175 -17.99 1.48 9.60
N CYS A 176 -16.86 1.98 10.13
CA CYS A 176 -15.68 1.15 10.40
C CYS A 176 -15.99 0.01 11.37
N ASP A 177 -16.75 0.27 12.44
CA ASP A 177 -17.21 -0.76 13.38
C ASP A 177 -18.03 -1.86 12.68
N SER A 178 -19.08 -1.44 11.95
CA SER A 178 -19.96 -2.37 11.24
C SER A 178 -19.21 -3.14 10.16
N TYR A 179 -18.29 -2.49 9.45
CA TYR A 179 -17.46 -3.09 8.42
C TYR A 179 -16.51 -4.15 9.01
N CYS A 180 -15.76 -3.83 10.05
CA CYS A 180 -14.86 -4.78 10.70
C CYS A 180 -15.62 -6.02 11.23
N ARG A 181 -16.79 -5.82 11.83
CA ARG A 181 -17.61 -6.92 12.36
C ARG A 181 -18.30 -7.75 11.28
N MET A 182 -18.99 -7.09 10.35
CA MET A 182 -19.97 -7.73 9.48
C MET A 182 -19.38 -8.12 8.12
N ILE A 183 -18.35 -7.41 7.65
CA ILE A 183 -17.65 -7.75 6.41
C ILE A 183 -16.38 -8.51 6.74
N GLU A 184 -15.50 -7.93 7.55
CA GLU A 184 -14.20 -8.54 7.85
C GLU A 184 -14.28 -9.70 8.86
N GLY A 185 -15.40 -9.85 9.57
CA GLY A 185 -15.54 -10.88 10.60
C GLY A 185 -14.48 -10.77 11.70
N GLU A 186 -14.08 -9.55 12.04
CA GLU A 186 -12.97 -9.21 12.95
C GLU A 186 -11.58 -9.64 12.44
N ASN A 187 -11.42 -9.89 11.14
CA ASN A 187 -10.13 -10.19 10.53
C ASN A 187 -9.67 -9.04 9.60
N PRO A 188 -8.78 -8.15 10.05
CA PRO A 188 -8.27 -7.04 9.23
C PRO A 188 -7.60 -7.45 7.90
N GLU A 189 -7.21 -8.72 7.76
CA GLU A 189 -6.65 -9.28 6.54
C GLU A 189 -7.70 -9.86 5.58
N TYR A 190 -9.00 -9.60 5.81
CA TYR A 190 -10.10 -10.25 5.08
C TYR A 190 -9.84 -10.36 3.57
N PHE A 191 -9.73 -9.26 2.81
CA PHE A 191 -9.54 -9.40 1.35
C PHE A 191 -8.15 -9.89 0.89
N ARG A 192 -7.24 -10.26 1.79
CA ARG A 192 -5.88 -10.75 1.47
C ARG A 192 -5.84 -12.25 1.20
N TYR A 193 -6.63 -13.04 1.92
CA TYR A 193 -6.65 -14.50 1.82
C TYR A 193 -8.09 -15.02 1.83
N PRO A 194 -8.43 -16.12 1.15
CA PRO A 194 -9.79 -16.67 1.22
C PRO A 194 -10.09 -17.41 2.52
N GLU A 195 -9.07 -17.83 3.28
CA GLU A 195 -9.19 -18.55 4.55
C GLU A 195 -8.98 -17.60 5.74
N TYR A 196 -9.84 -17.71 6.74
CA TYR A 196 -9.86 -16.91 7.95
C TYR A 196 -10.08 -17.77 9.18
N ASN A 197 -9.74 -17.21 10.34
CA ASN A 197 -9.93 -17.76 11.69
C ASN A 197 -10.50 -19.20 11.72
N LYS A 198 -9.59 -20.18 11.76
CA LYS A 198 -9.86 -21.63 11.59
C LYS A 198 -10.18 -21.96 10.11
N SER A 199 -11.27 -22.68 9.87
CA SER A 199 -11.72 -23.17 8.57
C SER A 199 -12.86 -22.31 7.99
N ALA A 200 -12.93 -21.03 8.36
CA ALA A 200 -13.94 -20.11 7.84
C ALA A 200 -13.41 -19.48 6.54
N TYR A 201 -14.19 -19.51 5.47
CA TYR A 201 -13.76 -19.02 4.16
C TYR A 201 -14.59 -17.81 3.70
N PHE A 202 -14.00 -16.97 2.86
CA PHE A 202 -14.69 -15.90 2.16
C PHE A 202 -15.83 -16.47 1.31
N ALA A 203 -17.08 -16.21 1.73
CA ALA A 203 -18.25 -16.70 1.01
C ALA A 203 -18.48 -15.95 -0.32
N GLY A 204 -18.10 -14.67 -0.39
CA GLY A 204 -18.10 -13.83 -1.60
C GLY A 204 -19.42 -13.66 -2.36
N ASN A 205 -20.51 -14.27 -1.89
CA ASN A 205 -21.76 -14.44 -2.64
C ASN A 205 -22.83 -13.37 -2.32
N GLN A 206 -22.60 -12.52 -1.31
CA GLN A 206 -23.54 -11.47 -0.88
C GLN A 206 -22.80 -10.17 -0.53
N LEU A 207 -21.95 -9.68 -1.45
CA LEU A 207 -21.15 -8.47 -1.23
C LEU A 207 -21.19 -7.54 -2.44
N ASP A 208 -21.73 -6.33 -2.27
CA ASP A 208 -21.66 -5.29 -3.30
C ASP A 208 -20.34 -4.52 -3.19
N ILE A 209 -19.37 -4.96 -3.99
CA ILE A 209 -18.05 -4.35 -4.09
C ILE A 209 -18.14 -2.87 -4.52
N LYS A 210 -19.04 -2.51 -5.45
CA LYS A 210 -19.15 -1.14 -5.93
C LYS A 210 -19.67 -0.22 -4.83
N TRP A 211 -20.68 -0.67 -4.10
CA TRP A 211 -21.22 0.09 -2.98
C TRP A 211 -20.19 0.28 -1.86
N LEU A 212 -19.39 -0.76 -1.59
CA LEU A 212 -18.31 -0.69 -0.62
C LEU A 212 -17.22 0.30 -1.06
N SER A 213 -16.78 0.22 -2.32
CA SER A 213 -15.83 1.16 -2.91
C SER A 213 -16.32 2.61 -2.87
N TYR A 214 -17.61 2.86 -3.11
CA TYR A 214 -18.21 4.19 -2.99
C TYR A 214 -18.07 4.75 -1.56
N ASN A 215 -18.41 3.95 -0.55
CA ASN A 215 -18.26 4.38 0.85
C ASN A 215 -16.79 4.59 1.23
N PHE A 216 -15.88 3.77 0.70
CA PHE A 216 -14.45 3.96 0.92
C PHE A 216 -13.94 5.26 0.33
N ALA A 217 -14.34 5.59 -0.91
CA ALA A 217 -14.02 6.87 -1.53
C ALA A 217 -14.54 8.04 -0.69
N LEU A 218 -15.77 7.96 -0.17
CA LEU A 218 -16.30 8.99 0.73
C LEU A 218 -15.48 9.15 2.01
N ILE A 219 -15.03 8.06 2.64
CA ILE A 219 -14.17 8.13 3.82
C ILE A 219 -12.83 8.76 3.46
N ILE A 220 -12.20 8.35 2.35
CA ILE A 220 -10.92 8.91 1.89
C ILE A 220 -11.04 10.41 1.64
N LEU A 221 -12.09 10.88 0.95
CA LEU A 221 -12.34 12.30 0.73
C LEU A 221 -12.47 13.08 2.04
N LYS A 222 -13.20 12.52 3.02
CA LYS A 222 -13.32 13.13 4.35
C LYS A 222 -11.98 13.23 5.07
N LEU A 223 -11.12 12.22 4.93
CA LEU A 223 -9.78 12.23 5.52
C LEU A 223 -8.84 13.21 4.82
N LEU A 224 -8.89 13.30 3.49
CA LEU A 224 -8.14 14.30 2.70
C LEU A 224 -8.51 15.72 3.13
N HIS A 225 -9.81 15.98 3.26
CA HIS A 225 -10.31 17.26 3.75
C HIS A 225 -9.85 17.56 5.19
N LEU A 226 -9.94 16.58 6.11
CA LEU A 226 -9.45 16.73 7.48
C LEU A 226 -7.93 16.99 7.52
N ALA A 227 -7.18 16.46 6.58
CA ALA A 227 -5.74 16.69 6.42
C ALA A 227 -5.39 18.03 5.76
N GLY A 228 -6.38 18.77 5.22
CA GLY A 228 -6.17 19.99 4.46
C GLY A 228 -5.50 19.75 3.10
N LEU A 229 -5.84 18.63 2.45
CA LEU A 229 -5.23 18.17 1.19
C LEU A 229 -6.21 18.13 0.01
N ASP A 230 -7.29 18.94 0.06
CA ASP A 230 -8.36 18.95 -0.94
C ASP A 230 -7.86 19.15 -2.38
N ASN A 231 -6.86 20.02 -2.56
CA ASN A 231 -6.39 20.44 -3.88
C ASN A 231 -5.32 19.53 -4.50
N ILE A 232 -5.03 18.36 -3.90
CA ILE A 232 -3.97 17.47 -4.41
C ILE A 232 -4.38 16.76 -5.72
N PHE A 233 -5.68 16.58 -5.93
CA PHE A 233 -6.25 15.86 -7.08
C PHE A 233 -7.12 16.77 -7.97
N GLU A 234 -7.01 18.09 -7.80
CA GLU A 234 -7.57 19.10 -8.73
C GLU A 234 -6.68 19.25 -9.97
#